data_AF-A0A176U592-F1
#
_entry.id   AF-A0A176U592-F1
#
_cell.length_a   1.000
_cell.length_b   1.000
_cell.length_c   1.000
_cell.angle_alpha   90.00
_cell.angle_beta   90.00
_cell.angle_gamma   90.00
#
_symmetry.space_group_name_H-M   'P 1'
#
loop_
_entity.id
_entity.type
_entity.pdbx_description
1 polymer ?
#
loop_
_entity_poly.entity_id
_entity_poly.type
_entity_poly.pdbx_seq_one_letter_code
_entity_poly.pdbx_strand_id
1 'polypeptide(L)'
;MEREPLSACEAMIMKVIWDQKGDISVPELIDLIQERYKRDYKRTTVVTFLTRLNGKGFISSHRAGRISYIHAEKSEEEYKAKLSAREVNFWFDGKPAEFIAALSNNQSLSKEDIKQIRGLLDEMDQ
;
A
#
# COMPACT_ATOMS: atom_id res chain seq x y z
N MET A 1 -0.12 16.51 -12.75
CA MET A 1 -1.21 16.53 -11.76
C MET A 1 -0.82 15.56 -10.66
N GLU A 2 -0.44 16.06 -9.49
CA GLU A 2 -0.14 15.20 -8.34
C GLU A 2 -1.39 14.37 -8.03
N ARG A 3 -1.27 13.04 -8.11
CA ARG A 3 -2.37 12.15 -7.79
C ARG A 3 -2.50 12.12 -6.28
N GLU A 4 -3.70 12.46 -5.79
CA GLU A 4 -4.03 12.46 -4.37
C GLU A 4 -3.65 11.10 -3.72
N PRO A 5 -3.01 11.11 -2.54
CA PRO A 5 -2.65 9.88 -1.85
C PRO A 5 -3.87 9.00 -1.56
N LEU A 6 -3.63 7.71 -1.32
CA LEU A 6 -4.68 6.82 -0.88
C LEU A 6 -5.11 7.19 0.54
N SER A 7 -6.42 7.31 0.76
CA SER A 7 -6.95 7.38 2.12
C SER A 7 -6.66 6.06 2.86
N ALA A 8 -6.75 6.07 4.20
CA ALA A 8 -6.49 4.87 5.00
C ALA A 8 -7.35 3.66 4.58
N CYS A 9 -8.63 3.89 4.20
CA CYS A 9 -9.51 2.83 3.71
C CYS A 9 -9.10 2.32 2.31
N GLU A 10 -8.71 3.22 1.41
CA GLU A 10 -8.25 2.87 0.07
C GLU A 10 -6.91 2.10 0.12
N ALA A 11 -5.98 2.51 0.97
CA ALA A 11 -4.71 1.83 1.17
C ALA A 11 -4.90 0.42 1.74
N MET A 12 -5.83 0.25 2.69
CA MET A 12 -6.19 -1.07 3.23
C MET A 12 -6.78 -1.98 2.14
N ILE A 13 -7.68 -1.47 1.31
CA ILE A 13 -8.25 -2.24 0.19
C ILE A 13 -7.16 -2.62 -0.81
N MET A 14 -6.29 -1.68 -1.20
CA MET A 14 -5.16 -1.96 -2.08
C MET A 14 -4.22 -3.00 -1.48
N LYS A 15 -4.00 -2.99 -0.16
CA LYS A 15 -3.18 -4.01 0.50
C LYS A 15 -3.76 -5.42 0.32
N VAL A 16 -5.07 -5.59 0.43
CA VAL A 16 -5.73 -6.87 0.14
C VAL A 16 -5.56 -7.28 -1.31
N ILE A 17 -5.67 -6.33 -2.25
CA ILE A 17 -5.52 -6.58 -3.69
C ILE A 17 -4.07 -6.97 -4.03
N TRP A 18 -3.07 -6.24 -3.53
CA TRP A 18 -1.65 -6.52 -3.77
C TRP A 18 -1.18 -7.86 -3.20
N ASP A 19 -1.78 -8.31 -2.10
CA ASP A 19 -1.46 -9.62 -1.53
C ASP A 19 -1.96 -10.80 -2.41
N GLN A 20 -2.75 -10.52 -3.46
CA GLN A 20 -3.19 -11.54 -4.42
C GLN A 20 -2.18 -11.72 -5.55
N LYS A 21 -2.01 -12.96 -6.01
CA LYS A 21 -1.15 -13.30 -7.15
C LYS A 21 -1.74 -12.88 -8.52
N GLY A 22 -2.95 -12.33 -8.54
CA GLY A 22 -3.67 -11.95 -9.75
C GLY A 22 -4.98 -11.25 -9.41
N ASP A 23 -5.87 -11.15 -10.40
CA ASP A 23 -7.13 -10.43 -10.26
C ASP A 23 -8.03 -11.04 -9.18
N ILE A 24 -8.59 -10.17 -8.35
CA ILE A 24 -9.48 -10.57 -7.25
C ILE A 24 -10.94 -10.28 -7.58
N SER A 25 -11.82 -11.21 -7.27
CA SER A 25 -13.26 -10.95 -7.43
C SER A 25 -13.78 -10.00 -6.35
N VAL A 26 -14.75 -9.14 -6.69
CA VAL A 26 -15.34 -8.22 -5.69
C VAL A 26 -15.94 -8.94 -4.46
N PRO A 27 -16.64 -10.09 -4.60
CA PRO A 27 -17.09 -10.86 -3.43
C PRO A 27 -15.93 -11.32 -2.54
N GLU A 28 -14.90 -11.92 -3.12
CA GLU A 28 -13.72 -12.39 -2.37
C GLU A 28 -12.98 -11.24 -1.68
N LEU A 29 -12.88 -10.08 -2.34
CA LEU A 29 -12.31 -8.88 -1.73
C LEU A 29 -13.09 -8.45 -0.48
N ILE A 30 -14.43 -8.49 -0.51
CA ILE A 30 -15.27 -8.16 0.66
C ILE A 30 -15.00 -9.14 1.79
N ASP A 31 -14.97 -10.44 1.49
CA ASP A 31 -14.74 -11.50 2.48
C ASP A 31 -13.35 -11.33 3.15
N LEU A 32 -12.30 -11.08 2.36
CA LEU A 32 -10.95 -10.86 2.88
C LEU A 32 -10.83 -9.57 3.71
N ILE A 33 -11.54 -8.50 3.35
CA ILE A 33 -11.57 -7.27 4.16
C ILE A 33 -12.19 -7.57 5.53
N GLN A 34 -13.30 -8.31 5.56
CA GLN A 34 -13.94 -8.70 6.81
C GLN A 34 -13.06 -9.63 7.64
N GLU A 35 -12.40 -10.62 7.02
CA GLU A 35 -11.54 -11.56 7.71
C GLU A 35 -10.33 -10.88 8.35
N ARG A 36 -9.60 -10.09 7.57
CA ARG A 36 -8.31 -9.49 7.96
C ARG A 36 -8.45 -8.25 8.84
N TYR A 37 -9.46 -7.42 8.59
CA TYR A 37 -9.64 -6.12 9.25
C TYR A 37 -10.89 -6.02 10.11
N LYS A 38 -11.71 -7.10 10.20
CA LYS A 38 -12.97 -7.13 10.96
C LYS A 38 -13.92 -6.00 10.57
N ARG A 39 -13.94 -5.64 9.28
CA ARG A 39 -14.79 -4.60 8.71
C ARG A 39 -15.85 -5.17 7.78
N ASP A 40 -17.09 -5.15 8.25
CA ASP A 40 -18.24 -5.68 7.51
C ASP A 40 -18.80 -4.61 6.57
N TYR A 41 -18.11 -4.43 5.46
CA TYR A 41 -18.54 -3.48 4.45
C TYR A 41 -19.60 -4.08 3.53
N LYS A 42 -20.72 -3.35 3.41
CA LYS A 42 -21.67 -3.58 2.33
C LYS A 42 -20.97 -3.48 0.98
N ARG A 43 -21.40 -4.30 0.02
CA ARG A 43 -20.88 -4.31 -1.36
C ARG A 43 -20.83 -2.92 -2.00
N THR A 44 -21.85 -2.09 -1.77
CA THR A 44 -21.92 -0.71 -2.29
C THR A 44 -20.76 0.16 -1.77
N THR A 45 -20.36 -0.02 -0.51
CA THR A 45 -19.23 0.69 0.10
C THR A 45 -17.91 0.29 -0.57
N VAL A 46 -17.67 -1.01 -0.74
CA VAL A 46 -16.45 -1.50 -1.43
C VAL A 46 -16.41 -1.01 -2.87
N VAL A 47 -17.53 -1.09 -3.60
CA VAL A 47 -17.63 -0.53 -4.96
C VAL A 47 -17.31 0.96 -4.99
N THR A 48 -17.75 1.74 -3.99
CA THR A 48 -17.43 3.17 -3.91
C THR A 48 -15.92 3.42 -3.80
N PHE A 49 -15.22 2.64 -2.96
CA PHE A 49 -13.77 2.73 -2.87
C PHE A 49 -13.08 2.30 -4.17
N LEU A 50 -13.54 1.22 -4.80
CA LEU A 50 -13.01 0.75 -6.08
C LEU A 50 -13.19 1.80 -7.19
N THR A 51 -14.34 2.49 -7.26
CA THR A 51 -14.54 3.58 -8.20
C THR A 51 -13.54 4.72 -8.01
N ARG A 52 -13.25 5.10 -6.75
CA ARG A 52 -12.24 6.12 -6.45
C ARG A 52 -10.82 5.66 -6.80
N LEU A 53 -10.47 4.42 -6.44
CA LEU A 53 -9.18 3.82 -6.78
C LEU A 53 -8.94 3.75 -8.29
N ASN A 54 -9.98 3.40 -9.06
CA ASN A 54 -9.95 3.41 -10.51
C ASN A 54 -9.77 4.84 -11.05
N GLY A 55 -10.50 5.82 -10.50
CA GLY A 55 -10.30 7.25 -10.84
C GLY A 55 -8.88 7.76 -10.54
N LYS A 56 -8.21 7.22 -9.52
CA LYS A 56 -6.79 7.49 -9.21
C LYS A 56 -5.82 6.66 -10.07
N GLY A 57 -6.33 5.71 -10.86
CA GLY A 57 -5.57 4.80 -11.72
C GLY A 57 -4.68 3.85 -10.94
N PHE A 58 -5.15 3.34 -9.80
CA PHE A 58 -4.48 2.28 -9.04
C PHE A 58 -4.97 0.88 -9.42
N ILE A 59 -6.18 0.80 -9.96
CA ILE A 59 -6.81 -0.45 -10.36
C ILE A 59 -7.52 -0.27 -11.69
N SER A 60 -7.78 -1.38 -12.35
CA SER A 60 -8.82 -1.51 -13.36
C SER A 60 -9.81 -2.59 -12.93
N SER A 61 -10.97 -2.61 -13.59
CA SER A 61 -11.98 -3.62 -13.33
C SER A 61 -12.46 -4.23 -14.63
N HIS A 62 -12.60 -5.55 -14.66
CA HIS A 62 -13.18 -6.26 -15.79
C HIS A 62 -14.30 -7.19 -15.30
N ARG A 63 -15.12 -7.71 -16.24
CA ARG A 63 -16.23 -8.61 -15.90
C ARG A 63 -16.08 -9.94 -16.61
N ALA A 64 -16.27 -11.01 -15.86
CA ALA A 64 -16.49 -12.35 -16.41
C ALA A 64 -17.89 -12.81 -15.98
N GLY A 65 -18.83 -12.77 -16.93
CA GLY A 65 -20.25 -13.02 -16.68
C GLY A 65 -20.86 -12.03 -15.67
N ARG A 66 -21.36 -12.56 -14.55
CA ARG A 66 -22.00 -11.75 -13.50
C ARG A 66 -21.01 -11.21 -12.45
N ILE A 67 -19.76 -11.69 -12.47
CA ILE A 67 -18.74 -11.35 -11.47
C ILE A 67 -17.84 -10.24 -12.02
N SER A 68 -17.47 -9.31 -11.14
CA SER A 68 -16.50 -8.25 -11.43
C SER A 68 -15.19 -8.59 -10.74
N TYR A 69 -14.09 -8.42 -11.47
CA TYR A 69 -12.73 -8.69 -11.05
C TYR A 69 -11.93 -7.39 -11.07
N ILE A 70 -11.00 -7.28 -10.13
CA ILE A 70 -10.17 -6.10 -9.90
C ILE A 70 -8.71 -6.45 -10.14
N HIS A 71 -8.07 -5.68 -11.01
CA HIS A 71 -6.65 -5.78 -11.33
C HIS A 71 -5.89 -4.60 -10.71
N ALA A 72 -4.70 -4.83 -10.15
CA ALA A 72 -3.84 -3.75 -9.68
C ALA A 72 -2.97 -3.23 -10.83
N GLU A 73 -3.11 -1.94 -11.14
CA GLU A 73 -2.35 -1.27 -12.22
C GLU A 73 -1.00 -0.72 -11.75
N LYS A 74 -0.83 -0.59 -10.44
CA LYS A 74 0.42 -0.12 -9.80
C LYS A 74 0.88 -1.16 -8.81
N SER A 75 2.19 -1.34 -8.70
CA SER A 75 2.77 -2.26 -7.72
C SER A 75 2.77 -1.69 -6.31
N GLU A 76 2.82 -2.58 -5.32
CA GLU A 76 2.93 -2.19 -3.91
C GLU A 76 4.28 -1.49 -3.65
N GLU A 77 5.33 -1.96 -4.31
CA GLU A 77 6.70 -1.46 -4.20
C GLU A 77 6.80 -0.01 -4.67
N GLU A 78 6.24 0.30 -5.85
CA GLU A 78 6.21 1.67 -6.37
C GLU A 78 5.42 2.62 -5.46
N TYR A 79 4.31 2.13 -4.91
CA TYR A 79 3.50 2.91 -3.98
C TYR A 79 4.26 3.20 -2.69
N LYS A 80 4.90 2.18 -2.09
CA LYS A 80 5.74 2.32 -0.89
C LYS A 80 6.89 3.30 -1.11
N ALA A 81 7.60 3.21 -2.23
CA ALA A 81 8.70 4.11 -2.54
C ALA A 81 8.23 5.58 -2.61
N LYS A 82 7.13 5.84 -3.32
CA LYS A 82 6.54 7.19 -3.42
C LYS A 82 6.02 7.70 -2.08
N LEU A 83 5.37 6.83 -1.29
CA LEU A 83 4.89 7.16 0.04
C LEU A 83 6.05 7.53 0.96
N SER A 84 7.07 6.68 1.07
CA SER A 84 8.25 6.92 1.90
C SER A 84 8.96 8.21 1.52
N ALA A 85 9.20 8.46 0.23
CA ALA A 85 9.83 9.70 -0.23
C ALA A 85 9.00 10.94 0.16
N ARG A 86 7.68 10.87 0.02
CA ARG A 86 6.78 11.97 0.41
C ARG A 86 6.82 12.23 1.92
N GLU A 87 6.72 11.19 2.74
CA GLU A 87 6.72 11.34 4.20
C GLU A 87 8.09 11.83 4.71
N VAL A 88 9.20 11.36 4.13
CA VAL A 88 10.55 11.87 4.44
C VAL A 88 10.68 13.35 4.06
N ASN A 89 10.20 13.74 2.89
CA ASN A 89 10.22 15.14 2.46
C ASN A 89 9.37 16.05 3.36
N PHE A 90 8.19 15.57 3.79
CA PHE A 90 7.25 16.38 4.56
C PHE A 90 7.60 16.49 6.04
N TRP A 91 8.02 15.39 6.69
CA TRP A 91 8.23 15.35 8.15
C TRP A 91 9.69 15.54 8.57
N PHE A 92 10.64 15.28 7.68
CA PHE A 92 12.08 15.25 7.98
C PHE A 92 12.88 16.16 7.04
N ASP A 93 12.22 17.17 6.43
CA ASP A 93 12.83 18.13 5.50
C ASP A 93 13.69 17.49 4.40
N GLY A 94 13.29 16.30 3.93
CA GLY A 94 14.00 15.57 2.89
C GLY A 94 15.30 14.91 3.36
N LYS A 95 15.44 14.64 4.66
CA LYS A 95 16.64 14.01 5.25
C LYS A 95 16.34 12.57 5.72
N PRO A 96 16.69 11.54 4.92
CA PRO A 96 16.44 10.14 5.28
C PRO A 96 17.14 9.70 6.57
N ALA A 97 18.32 10.26 6.88
CA ALA A 97 19.05 9.92 8.11
C ALA A 97 18.27 10.30 9.38
N GLU A 98 17.55 11.42 9.37
CA GLU A 98 16.71 11.83 10.51
C GLU A 98 15.51 10.91 10.69
N PHE A 99 14.93 10.41 9.59
CA PHE A 99 13.88 9.39 9.64
C PHE A 99 14.37 8.08 10.26
N ILE A 100 15.56 7.60 9.88
CA ILE A 100 16.17 6.39 10.46
C ILE A 100 16.47 6.59 11.96
N ALA A 101 16.96 7.77 12.36
CA ALA A 101 17.20 8.08 13.75
C ALA A 101 15.90 8.09 14.58
N ALA A 102 14.82 8.66 14.03
CA ALA A 102 13.50 8.65 14.67
C ALA A 102 12.92 7.23 14.80
N LEU A 103 13.11 6.37 13.79
CA LEU A 103 12.74 4.95 13.86
C LEU A 103 13.50 4.22 14.96
N SER A 104 14.81 4.46 15.07
CA SER A 104 15.69 3.84 16.06
C SER A 104 15.31 4.20 17.51
N ASN A 105 14.78 5.39 17.73
CA ASN A 105 14.36 5.85 19.06
C ASN A 105 12.95 5.36 19.46
N ASN A 106 12.06 5.15 18.49
CA ASN A 106 10.65 4.78 18.74
C ASN A 106 10.37 3.28 18.61
N GLN A 107 11.23 2.54 17.92
CA GLN A 107 11.13 1.09 17.76
C GLN A 107 12.44 0.43 18.17
N SER A 108 12.33 -0.68 18.91
CA SER A 108 13.49 -1.53 19.22
C SER A 108 13.96 -2.22 17.95
N LEU A 109 14.90 -1.61 17.22
CA LEU A 109 15.58 -2.28 16.10
C LEU A 109 16.34 -3.48 16.66
N SER A 110 16.05 -4.66 16.13
CA SER A 110 16.78 -5.86 16.49
C SER A 110 18.20 -5.80 15.93
N LYS A 111 19.08 -6.67 16.45
CA LYS A 111 20.44 -6.82 15.88
C LYS A 111 20.40 -7.22 14.40
N GLU A 112 19.37 -7.95 13.98
CA GLU A 112 19.19 -8.36 12.59
C GLU A 112 18.77 -7.18 11.72
N ASP A 113 17.83 -6.35 12.18
CA ASP A 113 17.42 -5.13 11.45
C ASP A 113 18.61 -4.19 11.25
N ILE A 114 19.44 -3.99 12.29
CA ILE A 114 20.66 -3.16 12.20
C ILE A 114 21.63 -3.75 11.18
N LYS A 115 21.80 -5.07 11.15
CA LYS A 115 22.70 -5.74 10.21
C LYS A 115 22.20 -5.59 8.77
N GLN A 116 20.90 -5.75 8.53
CA GLN A 116 20.29 -5.55 7.21
C GLN A 116 20.43 -4.11 6.74
N ILE A 117 20.17 -3.12 7.62
CA ILE A 117 20.35 -1.70 7.30
C ILE A 117 21.81 -1.40 6.90
N ARG A 118 22.79 -1.93 7.66
CA ARG A 118 24.21 -1.75 7.31
C ARG A 118 24.55 -2.32 5.93
N GLY A 119 24.09 -3.54 5.63
CA GLY A 119 24.32 -4.15 4.33
C GLY A 119 23.76 -3.32 3.18
N LEU A 120 22.55 -2.75 3.34
CA LEU A 120 21.97 -1.85 2.33
C LEU A 120 22.79 -0.57 2.14
N LEU A 121 23.36 0.01 3.20
CA LEU A 121 24.22 1.18 3.10
C LEU A 121 25.53 0.86 2.39
N ASP A 122 26.15 -0.28 2.73
CA ASP A 122 27.39 -0.73 2.09
C ASP A 122 27.20 -0.99 0.58
N GLU A 123 26.03 -1.48 0.16
CA GLU A 123 25.66 -1.65 -1.25
C GLU A 123 25.47 -0.32 -1.99
N MET A 124 25.02 0.74 -1.31
CA MET A 124 24.80 2.06 -1.91
C MET A 124 26.10 2.88 -2.08
N ASP A 125 27.13 2.56 -1.30
CA ASP A 125 28.45 3.20 -1.37
C ASP A 125 29.35 2.59 -2.49
N GLN A 126 28.86 1.57 -3.21
CA GLN A 126 29.51 0.96 -4.39
C GLN A 126 29.05 1.58 -5.70
#